data_AF-A0A4Q8L4S8-F1
#
_entry.id   AF-A0A4Q8L4S8-F1
#
_cell.length_a   1.000
_cell.length_b   1.000
_cell.length_c   1.000
_cell.angle_alpha   90.00
_cell.angle_beta   90.00
_cell.angle_gamma   90.00
#
_symmetry.space_group_name_H-M   'P 1'
#
loop_
_entity.id
_entity.type
_entity.pdbx_description
1 polymer ?
#
loop_
_entity_poly.entity_id
_entity_poly.type
_entity_poly.pdbx_seq_one_letter_code
_entity_poly.pdbx_strand_id
1 'polypeptide(L)'
;MADDTQAPPSIDAPLDPQFFDVVNKFVQLANRQGGIHGSKRTSFAALYGVARYNAHVYLTVEPSPADSRQGFLDYMTGLYRRMLNEHLDILGAERGVDVGASELAAAYAAAQQAEQASRDSQPE
;
A
#
# COMPACT_ATOMS: atom_id res chain seq x y z
N MET A 1 -16.97 -22.87 -6.49
CA MET A 1 -17.01 -21.55 -7.13
C MET A 1 -15.56 -21.14 -7.26
N ALA A 2 -15.01 -21.22 -8.47
CA ALA A 2 -13.61 -20.92 -8.72
C ALA A 2 -13.38 -19.43 -8.48
N ASP A 3 -12.36 -19.11 -7.67
CA ASP A 3 -11.91 -17.75 -7.40
C ASP A 3 -11.16 -17.28 -8.66
N ASP A 4 -11.89 -16.55 -9.51
CA ASP A 4 -11.33 -15.94 -10.71
C ASP A 4 -10.20 -15.01 -10.28
N THR A 5 -8.98 -15.40 -10.62
CA THR A 5 -7.70 -14.68 -10.56
C THR A 5 -7.88 -13.16 -10.65
N GLN A 6 -8.23 -12.53 -9.53
CA GLN A 6 -8.53 -11.11 -9.50
C GLN A 6 -7.19 -10.38 -9.58
N ALA A 7 -7.00 -9.60 -10.64
CA ALA A 7 -5.82 -8.75 -10.77
C ALA A 7 -5.67 -7.94 -9.47
N PRO A 8 -4.44 -7.77 -8.95
CA PRO A 8 -4.24 -6.98 -7.74
C PRO A 8 -4.86 -5.59 -7.95
N PRO A 9 -5.52 -5.03 -6.91
CA PRO A 9 -6.14 -3.72 -7.03
C PRO A 9 -5.09 -2.70 -7.48
N SER A 10 -5.45 -1.89 -8.48
CA SER A 10 -4.60 -0.76 -8.88
C SER A 10 -4.57 0.24 -7.74
N ILE A 11 -3.38 0.51 -7.21
CA ILE A 11 -3.17 1.53 -6.18
C ILE A 11 -3.44 2.95 -6.70
N ASP A 12 -3.47 3.15 -8.02
CA ASP A 12 -3.80 4.43 -8.65
C ASP A 12 -5.31 4.56 -8.95
N ALA A 13 -6.12 3.54 -8.64
CA ALA A 13 -7.57 3.58 -8.75
C ALA A 13 -8.24 3.69 -7.36
N PRO A 14 -9.47 4.21 -7.27
CA PRO A 14 -10.24 4.17 -6.03
C PRO A 14 -10.33 2.74 -5.49
N LEU A 15 -9.86 2.54 -4.27
CA LEU A 15 -9.91 1.25 -3.59
C LEU A 15 -11.35 0.94 -3.16
N ASP A 16 -11.79 -0.31 -3.37
CA ASP A 16 -13.10 -0.79 -2.95
C ASP A 16 -13.29 -0.65 -1.43
N PRO A 17 -14.43 -0.15 -0.93
CA PRO A 17 -14.75 -0.19 0.50
C PRO A 17 -14.47 -1.54 1.18
N GLN A 18 -14.72 -2.67 0.52
CA GLN A 18 -14.43 -4.00 1.11
C GLN A 18 -12.94 -4.24 1.33
N PHE A 19 -12.07 -3.63 0.52
CA PHE A 19 -10.63 -3.68 0.73
C PHE A 19 -10.27 -3.07 2.08
N PHE A 20 -10.87 -1.93 2.44
CA PHE A 20 -10.62 -1.28 3.72
C PHE A 20 -11.12 -2.11 4.91
N ASP A 21 -12.22 -2.85 4.77
CA ASP A 21 -12.66 -3.79 5.81
C ASP A 21 -11.62 -4.87 6.11
N VAL A 22 -10.94 -5.39 5.07
CA VAL A 22 -9.87 -6.36 5.22
C VAL A 22 -8.65 -5.72 5.90
N VAL A 23 -8.21 -4.55 5.41
CA VAL A 23 -7.10 -3.79 6.01
C VAL A 23 -7.36 -3.50 7.48
N ASN A 24 -8.57 -3.06 7.83
CA ASN A 24 -8.96 -2.75 9.20
C ASN A 24 -8.87 -3.98 10.11
N LYS A 25 -9.24 -5.17 9.63
CA LYS A 25 -9.08 -6.42 10.40
C LYS A 25 -7.59 -6.74 10.66
N PHE A 26 -6.73 -6.55 9.66
CA PHE A 26 -5.27 -6.72 9.85
C PHE A 26 -4.71 -5.73 10.88
N VAL A 27 -5.09 -4.45 10.79
CA VAL A 27 -4.65 -3.42 11.74
C VAL A 27 -5.16 -3.70 13.14
N GLN A 28 -6.41 -4.15 13.30
CA GLN A 28 -6.95 -4.53 14.62
C GLN A 28 -6.19 -5.70 15.25
N LEU A 29 -5.84 -6.71 14.46
CA LEU A 29 -5.01 -7.82 14.94
C LEU A 29 -3.62 -7.32 15.35
N ALA A 30 -2.98 -6.49 14.52
CA ALA A 30 -1.68 -5.89 14.84
C ALA A 30 -1.76 -5.03 16.11
N ASN A 31 -2.80 -4.24 16.30
CA ASN A 31 -2.99 -3.44 17.52
C ASN A 31 -3.11 -4.31 18.77
N ARG A 32 -3.88 -5.42 18.68
CA ARG A 32 -3.99 -6.39 19.76
C ARG A 32 -2.63 -7.01 20.10
N GLN A 33 -1.88 -7.45 19.10
CA GLN A 33 -0.53 -8.01 19.30
C GLN A 33 0.44 -6.95 19.85
N GLY A 34 0.29 -5.69 19.44
CA GLY A 34 1.05 -4.55 19.95
C GLY A 34 0.87 -4.34 21.45
N GLY A 35 -0.35 -4.53 21.97
CA GLY A 35 -0.63 -4.48 23.41
C GLY A 35 0.00 -5.63 24.21
N ILE A 36 0.23 -6.79 23.59
CA ILE A 36 0.77 -7.99 24.26
C ILE A 36 2.30 -8.06 24.15
N HIS A 37 2.85 -7.73 22.97
CA HIS A 37 4.25 -7.97 22.62
C HIS A 37 5.06 -6.69 22.37
N GLY A 38 4.43 -5.52 22.45
CA GLY A 38 5.01 -4.22 22.14
C GLY A 38 4.91 -3.85 20.66
N SER A 39 4.76 -2.55 20.40
CA SER A 39 4.51 -2.00 19.05
C SER A 39 5.65 -2.24 18.07
N LYS A 40 6.91 -2.06 18.50
CA LYS A 40 8.09 -2.27 17.64
C LYS A 40 8.20 -3.71 17.15
N ARG A 41 8.05 -4.67 18.06
CA ARG A 41 8.08 -6.11 17.74
C ARG A 41 6.93 -6.48 16.80
N THR A 42 5.76 -5.92 17.05
CA THR A 42 4.56 -6.20 16.25
C THR A 42 4.65 -5.60 14.86
N SER A 43 5.20 -4.39 14.72
CA SER A 43 5.48 -3.77 13.43
C SER A 43 6.40 -4.66 12.57
N PHE A 44 7.48 -5.18 13.16
CA PHE A 44 8.36 -6.12 12.47
C PHE A 44 7.67 -7.46 12.13
N ALA A 45 6.85 -7.99 13.05
CA ALA A 45 6.08 -9.20 12.80
C ALA A 45 5.05 -9.03 11.67
N ALA A 46 4.42 -7.86 11.57
CA ALA A 46 3.48 -7.55 10.49
C ALA A 46 4.19 -7.55 9.13
N LEU A 47 5.35 -6.88 9.02
CA LEU A 47 6.16 -6.90 7.79
C LEU A 47 6.54 -8.33 7.38
N TYR A 48 7.01 -9.13 8.33
CA TYR A 48 7.38 -10.51 8.09
C TYR A 48 6.18 -11.38 7.67
N GLY A 49 5.02 -11.18 8.30
CA GLY A 49 3.78 -11.88 7.97
C GLY A 49 3.28 -11.56 6.56
N VAL A 50 3.27 -10.28 6.19
CA VAL A 50 2.88 -9.82 4.84
C VAL A 50 3.83 -10.40 3.78
N ALA A 51 5.15 -10.38 4.02
CA ALA A 51 6.12 -10.98 3.10
C ALA A 51 5.85 -12.48 2.87
N ARG A 52 5.54 -13.24 3.94
CA ARG A 52 5.19 -14.67 3.83
C ARG A 52 3.92 -14.90 3.05
N TYR A 53 2.87 -14.12 3.31
CA TYR A 53 1.61 -14.23 2.61
C TYR A 53 1.78 -13.93 1.11
N ASN A 54 2.45 -12.82 0.78
CA ASN A 54 2.66 -12.41 -0.61
C ASN A 54 3.53 -13.40 -1.38
N ALA A 55 4.57 -13.98 -0.76
CA ALA A 55 5.37 -15.03 -1.37
C ALA A 55 4.55 -16.30 -1.65
N HIS A 56 3.65 -16.67 -0.74
CA HIS A 56 2.75 -17.81 -0.93
C HIS A 56 1.78 -17.58 -2.11
N VAL A 57 1.14 -16.41 -2.17
CA VAL A 57 0.26 -16.04 -3.28
C VAL A 57 1.01 -16.04 -4.60
N TYR A 58 2.18 -15.40 -4.66
CA TYR A 58 3.03 -15.36 -5.86
C TYR A 58 3.33 -16.76 -6.41
N LEU A 59 3.78 -17.68 -5.55
CA LEU A 59 4.08 -19.06 -5.96
C LEU A 59 2.84 -19.87 -6.38
N THR A 60 1.63 -19.39 -6.08
CA THR A 60 0.38 -20.05 -6.48
C THR A 60 -0.07 -19.63 -7.88
N VAL A 61 0.26 -18.39 -8.31
CA VAL A 61 -0.24 -17.80 -9.56
C VAL A 61 0.83 -17.62 -10.64
N GLU A 62 2.10 -17.56 -10.25
CA GLU A 62 3.21 -17.33 -11.18
C GLU A 62 3.66 -18.64 -11.86
N PRO A 63 3.57 -18.75 -13.20
CA PRO A 63 4.04 -19.93 -13.93
C PRO A 63 5.56 -20.10 -13.95
N SER A 64 6.34 -19.01 -13.91
CA SER A 64 7.80 -19.05 -14.05
C SER A 64 8.52 -18.28 -12.94
N PRO A 65 8.43 -18.74 -11.67
CA PRO A 65 8.93 -17.97 -10.52
C PRO A 65 10.44 -17.82 -10.48
N ALA A 66 11.20 -18.67 -11.18
CA ALA A 66 12.65 -18.49 -11.30
C ALA A 66 13.00 -17.25 -12.14
N ASP A 67 12.22 -16.99 -13.20
CA ASP A 67 12.50 -15.93 -14.17
C ASP A 67 11.92 -14.58 -13.73
N SER A 68 10.77 -14.58 -13.04
CA SER A 68 10.07 -13.34 -12.65
C SER A 68 10.35 -12.87 -11.21
N ARG A 69 11.14 -13.63 -10.42
CA ARG A 69 11.41 -13.33 -9.00
C ARG A 69 11.84 -11.90 -8.75
N GLN A 70 12.80 -11.42 -9.53
CA GLN A 70 13.39 -10.09 -9.32
C GLN A 70 12.35 -9.01 -9.57
N GLY A 71 11.60 -9.10 -10.68
CA GLY A 71 10.52 -8.16 -10.99
C GLY A 71 9.43 -8.13 -9.91
N PHE A 72 9.07 -9.29 -9.35
CA PHE A 72 8.14 -9.36 -8.24
C PHE A 72 8.67 -8.65 -6.98
N LEU A 73 9.93 -8.86 -6.61
CA LEU A 73 10.55 -8.18 -5.47
C LEU A 73 10.59 -6.66 -5.66
N ASP A 74 11.00 -6.20 -6.85
CA ASP A 74 11.09 -4.77 -7.17
C ASP A 74 9.71 -4.11 -7.14
N TYR A 75 8.70 -4.78 -7.72
CA TYR A 75 7.31 -4.31 -7.68
C TYR A 75 6.78 -4.20 -6.25
N MET A 76 6.87 -5.27 -5.45
CA MET A 76 6.30 -5.30 -4.10
C MET A 76 6.99 -4.33 -3.15
N THR A 77 8.32 -4.19 -3.25
CA THR A 77 9.07 -3.23 -2.42
C THR A 77 8.81 -1.79 -2.85
N GLY A 78 8.67 -1.53 -4.15
CA GLY A 78 8.24 -0.24 -4.69
C GLY A 78 6.87 0.18 -4.18
N LEU A 79 5.88 -0.73 -4.25
CA LEU A 79 4.54 -0.50 -3.70
C LEU A 79 4.58 -0.16 -2.21
N TYR A 80 5.30 -0.95 -1.41
CA TYR A 80 5.40 -0.72 0.02
C TYR A 80 6.06 0.62 0.34
N ARG A 81 7.14 0.98 -0.37
CA ARG A 81 7.82 2.27 -0.17
C ARG A 81 6.88 3.44 -0.47
N ARG A 82 6.12 3.36 -1.56
CA ARG A 82 5.13 4.39 -1.90
C ARG A 82 4.05 4.52 -0.82
N MET A 83 3.35 3.43 -0.49
CA MET A 83 2.27 3.48 0.52
C MET A 83 2.77 3.94 1.89
N LEU A 84 4.01 3.56 2.26
CA LEU A 84 4.60 4.01 3.51
C LEU A 84 4.90 5.51 3.50
N ASN A 85 5.38 6.08 2.37
CA ASN A 85 5.53 7.53 2.21
C ASN A 85 4.18 8.22 2.34
N GLU A 86 3.14 7.74 1.64
CA GLU A 86 1.78 8.30 1.71
C GLU A 86 1.27 8.35 3.16
N HIS A 87 1.44 7.26 3.91
CA HIS A 87 1.01 7.22 5.31
C HIS A 87 1.86 8.07 6.24
N LEU A 88 3.16 8.24 5.99
CA LEU A 88 3.99 9.16 6.76
C LEU A 88 3.55 10.61 6.54
N ASP A 89 3.27 11.00 5.30
CA ASP A 89 2.80 12.34 4.96
C ASP A 89 1.46 12.64 5.63
N ILE A 90 0.49 11.73 5.51
CA ILE A 90 -0.85 11.85 6.12
C ILE A 90 -0.74 11.93 7.65
N LEU A 91 -0.08 10.96 8.28
CA LEU A 91 0.01 10.91 9.75
C LEU A 91 0.87 12.05 10.31
N GLY A 92 1.90 12.48 9.58
CA GLY A 92 2.72 13.63 9.92
C GLY A 92 1.87 14.90 9.97
N ALA A 93 1.12 15.17 8.89
CA ALA A 93 0.21 16.30 8.81
C ALA A 93 -0.89 16.25 9.89
N GLU A 94 -1.56 15.11 10.07
CA GLU A 94 -2.61 14.93 11.10
C GLU A 94 -2.10 15.18 12.53
N ARG A 95 -0.84 14.85 12.79
CA ARG A 95 -0.23 14.96 14.13
C ARG A 95 0.60 16.23 14.32
N GLY A 96 0.73 17.06 13.30
CA GLY A 96 1.62 18.24 13.32
C GLY A 96 3.09 17.88 13.50
N VAL A 97 3.53 16.74 12.94
CA VAL A 97 4.91 16.25 13.01
C VAL A 97 5.58 16.42 11.65
N ASP A 98 6.75 17.06 11.63
CA ASP A 98 7.61 17.12 10.44
C ASP A 98 8.23 15.74 10.16
N VAL A 99 7.87 15.16 9.02
CA VAL A 99 8.35 13.86 8.54
C VAL A 99 9.40 13.99 7.43
N GLY A 100 9.83 15.22 7.12
CA GLY A 100 10.79 15.51 6.06
C GLY A 100 10.15 15.62 4.66
N ALA A 101 11.01 15.73 3.64
CA ALA A 101 10.56 15.85 2.26
C ALA A 101 10.02 14.51 1.73
N SER A 102 8.79 14.52 1.24
CA SER A 102 8.16 13.35 0.61
C SER A 102 8.78 13.03 -0.74
N GLU A 103 9.08 11.75 -0.96
CA GLU A 103 9.48 11.24 -2.29
C GLU A 103 8.35 11.36 -3.33
N LEU A 104 7.11 11.58 -2.87
CA LEU A 104 5.91 11.67 -3.71
C LEU A 104 5.53 13.11 -4.05
N ALA A 105 6.28 14.11 -3.57
CA ALA A 105 5.96 15.53 -3.78
C ALA A 105 5.74 15.90 -5.26
N ALA A 106 6.58 15.38 -6.16
CA ALA A 106 6.44 15.60 -7.60
C ALA A 106 5.17 14.96 -8.18
N ALA A 107 4.81 13.76 -7.71
CA ALA A 107 3.61 13.06 -8.13
C ALA A 107 2.34 13.81 -7.68
N TYR A 108 2.33 14.33 -6.44
CA TYR A 108 1.23 15.15 -5.95
C TYR A 108 1.08 16.46 -6.73
N ALA A 109 2.19 17.13 -7.04
CA ALA A 109 2.16 18.34 -7.85
C ALA A 109 1.58 18.07 -9.25
N ALA A 110 1.97 16.96 -9.89
CA ALA A 110 1.44 16.55 -11.18
C ALA A 110 -0.07 16.22 -11.11
N ALA A 111 -0.51 15.52 -10.07
CA ALA A 111 -1.93 15.20 -9.85
C ALA A 111 -2.78 16.46 -9.68
N GLN A 112 -2.33 17.41 -8.85
CA GLN A 112 -3.02 18.69 -8.65
C GLN A 112 -3.13 19.51 -9.93
N GLN A 113 -2.08 19.53 -10.75
CA GLN A 113 -2.09 20.21 -12.05
C GLN A 113 -3.11 19.56 -13.01
N ALA A 114 -3.15 18.23 -13.06
CA ALA A 114 -4.11 17.50 -13.88
C ALA A 114 -5.56 17.75 -13.43
N GLU A 115 -5.83 17.75 -12.13
CA GLU A 115 -7.14 18.08 -11.57
C GLU A 115 -7.56 19.52 -11.91
N GLN A 116 -6.64 20.48 -11.76
CA GLN A 116 -6.91 21.89 -12.08
C GLN A 116 -7.22 22.07 -13.58
N ALA A 117 -6.42 21.48 -14.46
CA ALA A 117 -6.67 21.51 -15.90
C ALA A 117 -8.01 20.86 -16.28
N SER A 118 -8.41 19.80 -15.57
CA SER A 118 -9.71 19.15 -15.79
C SER A 118 -10.89 20.03 -15.37
N ARG A 119 -10.76 20.78 -14.27
CA ARG A 119 -11.76 21.74 -13.78
C ARG A 119 -11.90 22.93 -14.73
N ASP A 120 -10.78 23.47 -15.20
CA ASP A 120 -10.77 24.62 -16.11
C ASP A 120 -11.32 24.29 -17.51
N SER A 121 -11.42 22.99 -17.84
CA SER A 121 -11.92 22.50 -19.14
C SER A 121 -13.40 22.07 -19.12
N GLN A 122 -14.09 22.12 -17.97
CA GLN A 122 -15.53 21.84 -17.88
C GLN A 122 -16.32 23.14 -18.12
N PRO A 123 -17.13 23.23 -19.19
CA PRO A 123 -18.01 24.38 -19.39
C PRO A 123 -19.15 24.39 -18.35
N GLU A 124 -19.50 25.59 -17.85
CA GLU A 124 -20.64 25.83 -16.95
C GLU A 124 -21.98 25.33 -17.51
#